data_AF-A0A936DK06-F1
#
_entry.id   AF-A0A936DK06-F1
#
_cell.length_a   1.000
_cell.length_b   1.000
_cell.length_c   1.000
_cell.angle_alpha   90.00
_cell.angle_beta   90.00
_cell.angle_gamma   90.00
#
_symmetry.space_group_name_H-M   'P 1'
#
loop_
_entity.id
_entity.type
_entity.pdbx_description
1 polymer ?
#
loop_
_entity_poly.entity_id
_entity_poly.type
_entity_poly.pdbx_seq_one_letter_code
_entity_poly.pdbx_strand_id
1 'polypeptide(L)'
;MALYGVAGRKRVIFGGLHAKASLAERVSDDVPCSLAMMTKGMVSYLVTLDAKSFPPPSGDLVNRGELGRPDAPSDKRNYVEQHGSFSACFSYNLRTVPSDPKTASGRRIFVSTFKPSVDRLPAEIVAAWAAFRARKKV
;
A
#
# COMPACT_ATOMS: atom_id res chain seq x y z
N MET A 1 -0.96 -11.52 1.98
CA MET A 1 -0.86 -11.92 3.41
C MET A 1 -2.11 -11.45 4.15
N ALA A 2 -2.73 -12.27 5.00
CA ALA A 2 -3.92 -11.87 5.75
C ALA A 2 -3.56 -11.13 7.06
N LEU A 3 -4.36 -10.13 7.42
CA LEU A 3 -4.28 -9.41 8.69
C LEU A 3 -5.34 -9.94 9.65
N TYR A 4 -4.90 -10.29 10.87
CA TYR A 4 -5.76 -10.84 11.91
C TYR A 4 -5.82 -9.93 13.12
N GLY A 5 -7.02 -9.71 13.64
CA GLY A 5 -7.28 -9.15 14.95
C GLY A 5 -7.80 -10.22 15.91
N VAL A 6 -7.80 -9.91 17.21
CA VAL A 6 -8.32 -10.81 18.25
C VAL A 6 -9.61 -10.23 18.84
N ALA A 7 -10.70 -10.98 18.72
CA ALA A 7 -12.02 -10.70 19.28
C ALA A 7 -12.39 -11.83 20.25
N GLY A 8 -12.34 -11.55 21.57
CA GLY A 8 -12.42 -12.58 22.59
C GLY A 8 -11.28 -13.60 22.45
N ARG A 9 -11.63 -14.87 22.18
CA ARG A 9 -10.66 -15.96 21.93
C ARG A 9 -10.49 -16.32 20.44
N LYS A 10 -11.11 -15.58 19.52
CA LYS A 10 -11.10 -15.88 18.08
C LYS A 10 -10.19 -14.92 17.31
N ARG A 11 -9.48 -15.46 16.31
CA ARG A 11 -8.79 -14.65 15.29
C ARG A 11 -9.78 -14.28 14.19
N VAL A 12 -9.86 -13.00 13.88
CA VAL A 12 -10.77 -12.45 12.87
C VAL A 12 -9.94 -11.81 11.77
N ILE A 13 -10.16 -12.22 10.52
CA ILE A 13 -9.56 -11.55 9.37
C ILE A 13 -10.25 -10.20 9.18
N PHE A 14 -9.47 -9.12 9.15
CA PHE A 14 -9.98 -7.77 8.92
C PHE A 14 -9.37 -7.07 7.71
N GLY A 15 -8.39 -7.71 7.07
CA GLY A 15 -7.70 -7.14 5.92
C GLY A 15 -6.61 -8.04 5.36
N GLY A 16 -5.84 -7.46 4.45
CA GLY A 16 -4.69 -8.12 3.87
C GLY A 16 -3.70 -7.15 3.26
N LEU A 17 -2.48 -7.67 3.05
CA LEU A 17 -1.37 -6.99 2.40
C LEU A 17 -1.08 -7.66 1.05
N HIS A 18 -1.01 -6.86 0.01
CA HIS A 18 -0.47 -7.20 -1.31
C HIS A 18 1.01 -6.83 -1.29
N ALA A 19 1.87 -7.82 -1.05
CA ALA A 19 3.31 -7.60 -0.90
C ALA A 19 4.04 -7.83 -2.23
N LYS A 20 4.76 -6.82 -2.72
CA LYS A 20 5.46 -6.88 -4.01
C LYS A 20 6.86 -6.26 -3.88
N ALA A 21 7.91 -6.97 -4.29
CA ALA A 21 9.26 -6.35 -4.30
C ALA A 21 9.36 -5.22 -5.34
N SER A 22 8.79 -5.45 -6.52
CA SER A 22 8.67 -4.47 -7.62
C SER A 22 7.23 -4.50 -8.12
N LEU A 23 6.74 -3.39 -8.67
CA LEU A 23 5.34 -3.33 -9.13
C LEU A 23 5.21 -3.90 -10.54
N ALA A 24 5.99 -3.39 -11.50
CA ALA A 24 5.81 -3.63 -12.92
C ALA A 24 4.32 -3.56 -13.31
N GLU A 25 3.88 -4.25 -14.37
CA GLU A 25 2.45 -4.39 -14.65
C GLU A 25 1.73 -5.33 -13.68
N ARG A 26 2.46 -6.12 -12.88
CA ARG A 26 1.94 -7.14 -11.95
C ARG A 26 1.18 -6.57 -10.74
N VAL A 27 1.20 -5.25 -10.53
CA VAL A 27 0.33 -4.61 -9.53
C VAL A 27 -1.13 -4.60 -9.99
N SER A 28 -1.38 -4.62 -11.32
CA SER A 28 -2.73 -4.70 -11.87
C SER A 28 -3.45 -6.01 -11.51
N ASP A 29 -2.69 -7.12 -11.39
CA ASP A 29 -3.20 -8.43 -10.96
C ASP A 29 -3.84 -8.40 -9.55
N ASP A 30 -3.37 -7.51 -8.68
CA ASP A 30 -3.88 -7.40 -7.30
C ASP A 30 -5.15 -6.54 -7.22
N VAL A 31 -5.42 -5.69 -8.22
CA VAL A 31 -6.51 -4.70 -8.19
C VAL A 31 -7.88 -5.36 -7.97
N PRO A 32 -8.28 -6.42 -8.73
CA PRO A 32 -9.59 -7.04 -8.52
C PRO A 32 -9.75 -7.62 -7.11
N CYS A 33 -8.71 -8.27 -6.59
CA CYS A 33 -8.72 -8.82 -5.23
C CYS A 33 -8.86 -7.71 -4.18
N SER A 34 -8.07 -6.65 -4.33
CA SER A 34 -8.08 -5.52 -3.41
C SER A 34 -9.45 -4.83 -3.35
N LEU A 35 -10.05 -4.57 -4.51
CA LEU A 35 -11.39 -3.99 -4.59
C LEU A 35 -12.44 -4.91 -3.94
N ALA A 36 -12.39 -6.22 -4.20
CA ALA A 36 -13.30 -7.17 -3.57
C ALA A 36 -13.17 -7.21 -2.04
N MET A 37 -11.96 -7.09 -1.50
CA MET A 37 -11.72 -6.97 -0.06
C MET A 37 -12.31 -5.67 0.51
N MET A 38 -12.05 -4.55 -0.17
CA MET A 38 -12.51 -3.22 0.25
C MET A 38 -14.04 -3.11 0.24
N THR A 39 -14.72 -3.67 -0.77
CA THR A 39 -16.19 -3.75 -0.82
C THR A 39 -16.77 -4.57 0.34
N LYS A 40 -16.02 -5.54 0.89
CA LYS A 40 -16.41 -6.29 2.10
C LYS A 40 -16.08 -5.55 3.41
N GLY A 41 -15.60 -4.31 3.34
CA GLY A 41 -15.25 -3.47 4.48
C GLY A 41 -13.92 -3.85 5.15
N MET A 42 -13.09 -4.64 4.47
CA MET A 42 -11.75 -5.01 4.91
C MET A 42 -10.72 -3.99 4.40
N VAL A 43 -9.61 -3.83 5.13
CA VAL A 43 -8.48 -3.05 4.61
C VAL A 43 -7.67 -3.89 3.63
N SER A 44 -7.20 -3.24 2.57
CA SER A 44 -6.40 -3.86 1.52
C SER A 44 -5.22 -2.97 1.19
N TYR A 45 -4.05 -3.24 1.77
CA TYR A 45 -2.87 -2.40 1.64
C TYR A 45 -1.91 -2.96 0.58
N LEU A 46 -1.34 -2.07 -0.23
CA LEU A 46 -0.18 -2.39 -1.06
C LEU A 46 1.09 -2.14 -0.25
N VAL A 47 1.97 -3.13 -0.18
CA VAL A 47 3.27 -3.03 0.49
C VAL A 47 4.35 -3.35 -0.53
N THR A 48 5.28 -2.43 -0.74
CA THR A 48 6.26 -2.58 -1.81
C THR A 48 7.66 -2.11 -1.45
N LEU A 49 8.68 -2.73 -2.05
CA LEU A 49 10.05 -2.18 -2.05
C LEU A 49 10.25 -1.21 -3.21
N ASP A 50 9.26 -1.02 -4.08
CA ASP A 50 9.28 -0.15 -5.26
C ASP A 50 10.61 -0.25 -6.00
N ALA A 51 11.03 -1.49 -6.26
CA ALA A 51 12.36 -1.80 -6.78
C ALA A 51 12.37 -1.70 -8.31
N LYS A 52 12.96 -0.63 -8.83
CA LYS A 52 13.27 -0.45 -10.25
C LYS A 52 14.48 0.42 -10.46
N SER A 53 15.47 -0.15 -11.12
CA SER A 53 16.62 0.53 -11.69
C SER A 53 16.75 0.13 -13.15
N PHE A 54 17.38 0.99 -13.95
CA PHE A 54 17.77 0.67 -15.31
C PHE A 54 19.29 0.45 -15.34
N PRO A 55 19.79 -0.74 -15.70
CA PRO A 55 21.21 -1.00 -15.84
C PRO A 55 21.78 -0.37 -17.13
N PRO A 56 23.10 -0.17 -17.24
CA PRO A 56 23.73 0.14 -18.53
C PRO A 56 23.34 -0.88 -19.62
N PRO A 57 23.16 -0.46 -20.89
CA PRO A 57 23.38 0.91 -21.40
C PRO A 57 22.18 1.85 -21.22
N SER A 58 21.05 1.39 -20.64
CA SER A 58 19.80 2.14 -20.57
C SER A 58 19.61 2.95 -19.28
N GLY A 59 20.58 2.92 -18.36
CA GLY A 59 20.54 3.70 -17.14
C GLY A 59 21.80 3.59 -16.27
N ASP A 60 21.67 4.06 -15.03
CA ASP A 60 22.76 4.31 -14.07
C ASP A 60 22.66 3.44 -12.81
N LEU A 61 21.86 2.36 -12.84
CA LEU A 61 21.58 1.46 -11.71
C LEU A 61 20.94 2.11 -10.47
N VAL A 62 20.59 3.40 -10.50
CA VAL A 62 19.92 4.03 -9.36
C VAL A 62 18.47 3.53 -9.27
N ASN A 63 18.12 2.93 -8.14
CA ASN A 63 16.77 2.45 -7.87
C ASN A 63 15.82 3.61 -7.57
N ARG A 64 15.12 4.11 -8.60
CA ARG A 64 14.14 5.21 -8.51
C ARG A 64 12.70 4.73 -8.32
N GLY A 65 12.44 3.44 -8.46
CA GLY A 65 11.10 2.88 -8.40
C GLY A 65 10.24 3.21 -9.62
N GLU A 66 8.94 2.89 -9.52
CA GLU A 66 7.99 2.91 -10.63
C GLU A 66 6.76 3.77 -10.35
N LEU A 67 6.65 4.37 -9.16
CA LEU A 67 5.47 5.15 -8.76
C LEU A 67 5.43 6.55 -9.38
N GLY A 68 6.53 7.08 -9.92
CA GLY A 68 6.59 8.46 -10.39
C GLY A 68 6.33 9.46 -9.26
N ARG A 69 5.87 10.67 -9.60
CA ARG A 69 5.63 11.77 -8.66
C ARG A 69 4.17 12.24 -8.70
N PRO A 70 3.64 12.94 -7.69
CA PRO A 70 2.29 13.51 -7.76
C PRO A 70 2.02 14.39 -8.99
N ASP A 71 3.01 15.19 -9.40
CA ASP A 71 2.96 16.09 -10.56
C ASP A 71 3.26 15.40 -11.91
N ALA A 72 3.79 14.18 -11.86
CA ALA A 72 4.10 13.34 -13.02
C ALA A 72 3.83 11.87 -12.65
N PRO A 73 2.56 11.49 -12.48
CA PRO A 73 2.21 10.17 -11.94
C PRO A 73 2.45 9.09 -12.98
N SER A 74 2.92 7.93 -12.52
CA SER A 74 2.82 6.70 -13.29
C SER A 74 1.39 6.15 -13.22
N ASP A 75 1.05 5.23 -14.12
CA ASP A 75 -0.20 4.46 -14.03
C ASP A 75 -0.34 3.73 -12.68
N LYS A 76 0.79 3.32 -12.10
CA LYS A 76 0.86 2.59 -10.82
C LYS A 76 0.48 3.49 -9.64
N ARG A 77 0.86 4.77 -9.69
CA ARG A 77 0.38 5.78 -8.73
C ARG A 77 -1.10 6.05 -8.90
N ASN A 78 -1.60 6.09 -10.14
CA ASN A 78 -3.02 6.31 -10.42
C ASN A 78 -3.91 5.22 -9.81
N TYR A 79 -3.47 3.96 -9.76
CA TYR A 79 -4.20 2.91 -9.02
C TYR A 79 -4.45 3.28 -7.54
N VAL A 80 -3.53 3.98 -6.90
CA VAL A 80 -3.70 4.40 -5.51
C VAL A 80 -4.42 5.75 -5.45
N GLU A 81 -3.84 6.80 -6.02
CA GLU A 81 -4.24 8.19 -5.77
C GLU A 81 -5.45 8.66 -6.57
N GLN A 82 -5.74 8.04 -7.72
CA GLN A 82 -6.89 8.39 -8.56
C GLN A 82 -8.01 7.37 -8.42
N HIS A 83 -7.69 6.09 -8.59
CA HIS A 83 -8.70 5.02 -8.65
C HIS A 83 -9.07 4.49 -7.26
N GLY A 84 -8.20 4.66 -6.26
CA GLY A 84 -8.44 4.12 -4.92
C GLY A 84 -8.49 2.60 -4.87
N SER A 85 -7.76 1.92 -5.76
CA SER A 85 -7.70 0.46 -5.89
C SER A 85 -7.10 -0.23 -4.66
N PHE A 86 -6.43 0.50 -3.78
CA PHE A 86 -5.91 0.02 -2.50
C PHE A 86 -6.28 1.01 -1.37
N SER A 87 -6.41 0.51 -0.15
CA SER A 87 -6.70 1.33 1.03
C SER A 87 -5.57 2.31 1.36
N ALA A 88 -4.33 1.92 1.08
CA ALA A 88 -3.11 2.73 1.11
C ALA A 88 -1.96 1.94 0.46
N CYS A 89 -0.88 2.62 0.12
CA CYS A 89 0.38 2.02 -0.32
C CYS A 89 1.51 2.40 0.63
N PHE A 90 2.35 1.43 1.00
CA PHE A 90 3.54 1.63 1.82
C PHE A 90 4.76 1.19 1.03
N SER A 91 5.54 2.16 0.57
CA SER A 91 6.82 1.92 -0.10
C SER A 91 7.97 1.98 0.90
N TYR A 92 8.89 1.03 0.81
CA TYR A 92 10.15 1.00 1.55
C TYR A 92 11.34 1.46 0.70
N ASN A 93 11.09 2.01 -0.48
CA ASN A 93 12.10 2.77 -1.23
C ASN A 93 12.09 4.23 -0.79
N LEU A 94 13.18 4.70 -0.18
CA LEU A 94 13.33 6.08 0.27
C LEU A 94 13.31 7.11 -0.88
N ARG A 95 13.43 6.66 -2.14
CA ARG A 95 13.30 7.53 -3.33
C ARG A 95 11.89 7.58 -3.89
N THR A 96 10.96 6.76 -3.39
CA THR A 96 9.54 6.94 -3.71
C THR A 96 9.10 8.32 -3.20
N VAL A 97 8.37 9.06 -4.02
CA VAL A 97 7.78 10.34 -3.58
C VAL A 97 6.45 10.06 -2.88
N PRO A 98 6.20 10.52 -1.65
CA PRO A 98 4.91 10.30 -0.98
C PRO A 98 3.76 10.99 -1.72
N SER A 99 2.52 10.63 -1.40
CA SER A 99 1.36 11.41 -1.82
C SER A 99 1.32 12.77 -1.13
N ASP A 100 0.68 13.72 -1.79
CA ASP A 100 0.20 14.95 -1.15
C ASP A 100 -0.84 14.63 -0.06
N PRO A 101 -1.11 15.60 0.86
CA PRO A 101 -2.12 15.42 1.90
C PRO A 101 -3.52 15.10 1.38
N LYS A 102 -3.85 15.56 0.15
CA LYS A 102 -5.10 15.30 -0.54
C LYS A 102 -4.81 14.63 -1.89
N THR A 103 -5.53 13.55 -2.17
CA THR A 103 -5.52 12.82 -3.44
C THR A 103 -6.95 12.66 -3.93
N ALA A 104 -7.14 12.42 -5.22
CA ALA A 104 -8.48 12.31 -5.81
C ALA A 104 -9.30 11.16 -5.20
N SER A 105 -8.66 10.04 -4.89
CA SER A 105 -9.29 8.88 -4.25
C SER A 105 -9.36 8.98 -2.72
N GLY A 106 -8.66 9.94 -2.12
CA GLY A 106 -8.40 10.00 -0.67
C GLY A 106 -7.44 8.92 -0.16
N ARG A 107 -6.89 8.05 -1.03
CA ARG A 107 -5.90 7.02 -0.69
C ARG A 107 -4.50 7.56 -0.95
N ARG A 108 -3.53 7.12 -0.14
CA ARG A 108 -2.17 7.68 -0.13
C ARG A 108 -1.09 6.61 -0.22
N ILE A 109 0.02 7.04 -0.80
CA ILE A 109 1.32 6.39 -0.83
C ILE A 109 2.16 7.01 0.29
N PHE A 110 2.60 6.17 1.20
CA PHE A 110 3.51 6.51 2.29
C PHE A 110 4.89 5.94 1.99
N VAL A 111 5.92 6.71 2.31
CA VAL A 111 7.30 6.22 2.37
C VAL A 111 7.56 5.80 3.80
N SER A 112 7.91 4.54 3.99
CA SER A 112 8.24 3.94 5.28
C SER A 112 9.68 3.45 5.27
N THR A 113 10.22 3.14 6.45
CA THR A 113 11.56 2.57 6.60
C THR A 113 11.46 1.32 7.44
N PHE A 114 12.45 0.43 7.37
CA PHE A 114 12.51 -0.76 8.24
C PHE A 114 12.92 -0.45 9.69
N LYS A 115 13.08 0.83 10.05
CA LYS A 115 13.33 1.23 11.44
C LYS A 115 12.00 1.17 12.22
N PRO A 116 11.88 0.31 13.25
CA PRO A 116 10.60 0.11 13.93
C PRO A 116 9.99 1.37 14.55
N SER A 117 10.83 2.33 14.96
CA SER A 117 10.39 3.57 15.62
C SER A 117 9.68 4.56 14.69
N VAL A 118 9.80 4.41 13.37
CA VAL A 118 9.25 5.34 12.38
C VAL A 118 8.47 4.64 11.27
N ASP A 119 8.33 3.32 11.33
CA ASP A 119 7.52 2.57 10.38
C ASP A 119 6.04 2.87 10.60
N ARG A 120 5.38 3.34 9.54
CA ARG A 120 3.97 3.75 9.59
C ARG A 120 3.02 2.55 9.51
N LEU A 121 3.43 1.47 8.86
CA LEU A 121 2.55 0.33 8.58
C LEU A 121 1.97 -0.30 9.86
N PRO A 122 2.74 -0.58 10.94
CA PRO A 122 2.19 -1.13 12.17
C PRO A 122 1.09 -0.25 12.80
N ALA A 123 1.31 1.06 12.85
CA ALA A 123 0.33 2.00 13.41
C ALA A 123 -0.97 2.02 12.59
N GLU A 124 -0.87 1.98 11.27
CA GLU A 124 -2.03 1.92 10.37
C GLU A 124 -2.79 0.59 10.49
N ILE A 125 -2.08 -0.54 10.67
CA ILE A 125 -2.71 -1.86 10.94
C ILE A 125 -3.48 -1.84 12.26
N VAL A 126 -2.92 -1.27 13.32
CA VAL A 126 -3.58 -1.16 14.64
C VAL A 126 -4.83 -0.28 14.55
N ALA A 127 -4.72 0.88 13.89
CA ALA A 127 -5.86 1.78 13.68
C ALA A 127 -6.96 1.12 12.84
N ALA A 128 -6.59 0.40 11.78
CA ALA A 128 -7.52 -0.35 10.94
C ALA A 128 -8.25 -1.45 11.71
N TRP A 129 -7.56 -2.18 12.59
CA TRP A 129 -8.19 -3.17 13.45
C TRP A 129 -9.20 -2.53 14.40
N ALA A 130 -8.82 -1.45 15.08
CA ALA A 130 -9.73 -0.73 15.99
C ALA A 130 -10.99 -0.26 15.26
N ALA A 131 -10.84 0.32 14.06
CA ALA A 131 -11.96 0.77 13.24
C ALA A 131 -12.85 -0.39 12.75
N PHE A 132 -12.25 -1.49 12.30
CA PHE A 132 -12.99 -2.67 11.88
C PHE A 132 -13.81 -3.27 13.03
N ARG A 133 -13.18 -3.39 14.20
CA ARG A 133 -13.79 -3.95 15.40
C ARG A 133 -14.99 -3.13 15.86
N ALA A 134 -14.85 -1.80 15.90
CA ALA A 134 -15.95 -0.89 16.21
C ALA A 134 -17.13 -1.00 15.23
N ARG A 135 -16.86 -1.11 13.91
CA ARG A 135 -17.91 -1.25 12.89
C ARG A 135 -18.64 -2.58 12.96
N LYS A 136 -17.92 -3.67 13.20
CA LYS A 136 -18.46 -5.04 13.20
C LYS A 136 -19.03 -5.47 14.56
N LYS A 137 -18.87 -4.65 15.61
CA LYS A 137 -19.30 -4.94 16.99
C LYS A 137 -18.76 -6.29 17.50
N VAL A 138 -17.50 -6.61 17.15
CA VAL A 138 -16.77 -7.81 17.59
C VAL A 138 -15.66 -7.46 18.56
#